data_AF-G3LL05-F1
#
_entry.id   AF-G3LL05-F1
#
_cell.length_a   1.000
_cell.length_b   1.000
_cell.length_c   1.000
_cell.angle_alpha   90.00
_cell.angle_beta   90.00
_cell.angle_gamma   90.00
#
_symmetry.space_group_name_H-M   'P 1'
#
loop_
_entity.id
_entity.type
_entity.pdbx_description
1 polymer ?
#
loop_
_entity_poly.entity_id
_entity_poly.type
_entity_poly.pdbx_seq_one_letter_code
_entity_poly.pdbx_strand_id
1 'polypeptide(L)'
;YFIPGQYLVPPGSSYGGLNDRFGVGDLKTSTVALSRLSLVPDLDSAGLTHLNSESAFKAQLTTHRVPYVTKPLPFCIMTDRTYDFPPSSYGVPVTALSSHGPLNGAKCRPCTVACKGSCVAEVMGKLKREWSWTEWKNEAVKLCDAHGEWEEGWEKIFDETA
;
A
#
# COMPACT_ATOMS: atom_id res chain seq x y z
N TYR A 1 0.05 18.25 -3.02
CA TYR A 1 0.46 17.16 -2.12
C TYR A 1 1.85 17.39 -1.54
N PHE A 2 2.83 17.69 -2.40
CA PHE A 2 4.21 18.00 -2.04
C PHE A 2 4.36 19.11 -0.98
N ILE A 3 5.29 18.90 -0.04
CA ILE A 3 5.70 19.88 0.98
C ILE A 3 7.24 19.94 0.94
N PRO A 4 7.85 21.08 0.60
CA PRO A 4 9.31 21.21 0.61
C PRO A 4 9.93 20.83 1.96
N GLY A 5 11.05 20.12 1.91
CA GLY A 5 11.78 19.65 3.09
C GLY A 5 11.16 18.46 3.79
N GLN A 6 10.03 17.91 3.32
CA GLN A 6 9.36 16.74 3.90
C GLN A 6 9.11 15.65 2.88
N TYR A 7 9.17 14.40 3.31
CA TYR A 7 8.82 13.25 2.50
C TYR A 7 7.36 12.83 2.75
N LEU A 8 6.55 12.81 1.70
CA LEU A 8 5.16 12.38 1.79
C LEU A 8 5.05 10.87 1.63
N VAL A 9 4.34 10.24 2.55
CA VAL A 9 4.08 8.80 2.57
C VAL A 9 2.56 8.54 2.60
N PRO A 10 2.03 7.59 1.81
CA PRO A 10 0.63 7.20 1.90
C PRO A 10 0.34 6.42 3.21
N PRO A 11 -0.88 6.54 3.78
CA PRO A 11 -1.28 5.75 4.94
C PRO A 11 -1.51 4.27 4.58
N GLY A 12 -1.59 3.40 5.58
CA GLY A 12 -1.87 1.96 5.39
C GLY A 12 -0.63 1.17 4.96
N SER A 13 -0.76 -0.17 4.90
CA SER A 13 0.37 -1.10 4.66
C SER A 13 1.64 -0.70 5.41
N SER A 14 1.57 -0.72 6.75
CA SER A 14 2.56 -0.06 7.61
C SER A 14 3.03 -0.99 8.73
N TYR A 15 3.39 -2.23 8.41
CA TYR A 15 3.76 -3.27 9.38
C TYR A 15 4.97 -2.88 10.24
N GLY A 16 4.69 -2.17 11.35
CA GLY A 16 5.70 -1.53 12.21
C GLY A 16 6.39 -0.29 11.61
N GLY A 17 6.01 0.13 10.41
CA GLY A 17 6.80 1.04 9.58
C GLY A 17 6.02 2.11 8.83
N LEU A 18 6.49 2.44 7.64
CA LEU A 18 5.88 3.39 6.70
C LEU A 18 5.61 2.70 5.36
N ASN A 19 4.52 3.07 4.70
CA ASN A 19 4.22 2.56 3.36
C ASN A 19 5.37 2.91 2.42
N ASP A 20 6.00 1.89 1.89
CA ASP A 20 7.23 2.02 1.14
C ASP A 20 6.99 1.87 -0.38
N ARG A 21 5.74 1.87 -0.83
CA ARG A 21 5.39 1.58 -2.23
C ARG A 21 5.43 2.80 -3.13
N PHE A 22 5.16 3.97 -2.57
CA PHE A 22 5.16 5.24 -3.29
C PHE A 22 5.34 6.40 -2.31
N GLY A 23 5.97 7.48 -2.74
CA GLY A 23 6.16 8.67 -1.93
C GLY A 23 6.62 9.85 -2.77
N VAL A 24 6.48 11.06 -2.20
CA VAL A 24 6.79 12.31 -2.90
C VAL A 24 7.64 13.18 -2.01
N GLY A 25 8.82 13.58 -2.48
CA GLY A 25 9.72 14.49 -1.79
C GLY A 25 10.42 15.43 -2.76
N ASP A 26 11.17 16.38 -2.20
CA ASP A 26 12.14 17.16 -2.97
C ASP A 26 13.39 16.31 -3.24
N LEU A 27 14.37 16.88 -3.95
CA LEU A 27 15.60 16.17 -4.27
C LEU A 27 16.27 15.60 -3.00
N LYS A 28 16.40 16.42 -1.95
CA LYS A 28 17.13 16.03 -0.72
C LYS A 28 16.43 14.89 0.02
N THR A 29 15.13 15.03 0.25
CA THR A 29 14.33 14.03 0.95
C THR A 29 14.18 12.75 0.12
N SER A 30 14.02 12.87 -1.21
CA SER A 30 13.93 11.73 -2.12
C SER A 30 15.25 10.99 -2.28
N THR A 31 16.40 11.69 -2.29
CA THR A 31 17.71 11.03 -2.29
C THR A 31 17.82 10.07 -1.11
N VAL A 32 17.48 10.53 0.11
CA VAL A 32 17.47 9.64 1.27
C VAL A 32 16.45 8.53 1.09
N ALA A 33 15.19 8.84 0.76
CA ALA A 33 14.12 7.83 0.64
C ALA A 33 14.41 6.71 -0.38
N LEU A 34 15.11 7.04 -1.48
CA LEU A 34 15.42 6.10 -2.57
C LEU A 34 16.76 5.38 -2.39
N SER A 35 17.56 5.77 -1.39
CA SER A 35 18.89 5.20 -1.11
C SER A 35 18.83 3.92 -0.25
N ARG A 36 17.86 3.04 -0.54
CA ARG A 36 17.53 1.87 0.31
C ARG A 36 18.68 0.91 0.56
N LEU A 37 19.44 0.60 -0.49
CA LEU A 37 20.55 -0.35 -0.37
C LEU A 37 21.82 0.33 0.14
N SER A 38 22.05 1.59 -0.22
CA SER A 38 23.26 2.31 0.16
C SER A 38 23.26 2.78 1.61
N LEU A 39 22.10 2.89 2.25
CA LEU A 39 21.97 3.31 3.65
C LEU A 39 21.82 2.15 4.63
N VAL A 40 21.89 0.89 4.17
CA VAL A 40 21.92 -0.29 5.04
C VAL A 40 23.06 -0.22 6.08
N PRO A 41 24.29 0.19 5.73
CA PRO A 41 25.37 0.32 6.73
C PRO A 41 25.07 1.34 7.84
N ASP A 42 24.32 2.40 7.52
CA ASP A 42 23.94 3.42 8.51
C ASP A 42 22.87 2.88 9.47
N LEU A 43 21.96 2.03 8.98
CA LEU A 43 20.99 1.32 9.81
C LEU A 43 21.69 0.30 10.73
N ASP A 44 22.62 -0.49 10.19
CA ASP A 44 23.40 -1.46 10.96
C ASP A 44 24.25 -0.78 12.05
N SER A 45 24.92 0.32 11.70
CA SER A 45 25.70 1.13 12.65
C SER A 45 24.84 1.75 13.76
N ALA A 46 23.55 1.97 13.48
CA ALA A 46 22.56 2.42 14.48
C ALA A 46 21.96 1.26 15.30
N GLY A 47 22.39 0.01 15.07
CA GLY A 47 21.88 -1.19 15.74
C GLY A 47 20.49 -1.62 15.25
N LEU A 48 20.05 -1.13 14.08
CA LEU A 48 18.73 -1.37 13.53
C LEU A 48 18.75 -2.55 12.55
N THR A 49 18.61 -3.76 13.09
CA THR A 49 18.65 -5.02 12.33
C THR A 49 17.28 -5.72 12.30
N HIS A 50 17.14 -6.73 11.44
CA HIS A 50 15.93 -7.55 11.30
C HIS A 50 14.64 -6.76 10.98
N LEU A 51 14.78 -5.63 10.29
CA LEU A 51 13.65 -4.81 9.87
C LEU A 51 13.01 -5.35 8.58
N ASN A 52 11.68 -5.37 8.52
CA ASN A 52 10.96 -5.53 7.26
C ASN A 52 11.09 -4.26 6.39
N SER A 53 10.60 -4.32 5.16
CA SER A 53 10.64 -3.22 4.19
C SER A 53 10.13 -1.89 4.74
N GLU A 54 8.94 -1.90 5.34
CA GLU A 54 8.27 -0.71 5.85
C GLU A 54 9.00 -0.13 7.08
N SER A 55 9.48 -0.99 7.97
CA SER A 55 10.20 -0.61 9.19
C SER A 55 11.58 -0.09 8.85
N ALA A 56 12.28 -0.70 7.89
CA ALA A 56 13.55 -0.23 7.36
C ALA A 56 13.38 1.14 6.70
N PHE A 57 12.30 1.33 5.93
CA PHE A 57 12.01 2.62 5.31
C PHE A 57 11.79 3.74 6.34
N LYS A 58 11.01 3.45 7.40
CA LYS A 58 10.85 4.38 8.53
C LYS A 58 12.17 4.69 9.24
N ALA A 59 12.96 3.65 9.50
CA ALA A 59 14.26 3.77 10.15
C ALA A 59 15.19 4.66 9.33
N GLN A 60 15.27 4.45 8.02
CA GLN A 60 16.08 5.25 7.11
C GLN A 60 15.73 6.75 7.16
N LEU A 61 14.45 7.10 7.06
CA LEU A 61 14.04 8.51 7.18
C LEU A 61 14.41 9.09 8.54
N THR A 62 14.25 8.30 9.61
CA THR A 62 14.51 8.74 10.99
C THR A 62 16.00 8.92 11.27
N THR A 63 16.85 7.95 10.88
CA THR A 63 18.32 7.99 11.04
C THR A 63 18.91 9.20 10.33
N HIS A 64 18.40 9.54 9.15
CA HIS A 64 18.85 10.70 8.37
C HIS A 64 18.09 12.00 8.68
N ARG A 65 17.23 12.00 9.71
CA ARG A 65 16.44 13.17 10.14
C ARG A 65 15.63 13.81 9.01
N VAL A 66 15.10 12.98 8.11
CA VAL A 66 14.15 13.41 7.07
C VAL A 66 12.75 13.43 7.68
N PRO A 67 12.14 14.60 7.87
CA PRO A 67 10.77 14.67 8.35
C PRO A 67 9.84 14.11 7.27
N TYR A 68 8.78 13.44 7.70
CA TYR A 68 7.78 12.87 6.81
C TYR A 68 6.37 13.19 7.27
N VAL A 69 5.44 13.17 6.32
CA VAL A 69 4.01 13.37 6.56
C VAL A 69 3.20 12.30 5.87
N THR A 70 2.10 11.91 6.51
CA THR A 70 1.18 10.94 5.94
C THR A 70 0.03 11.64 5.23
N LYS A 71 -0.17 11.37 3.93
CA LYS A 71 -1.31 11.89 3.16
C LYS A 71 -1.85 10.84 2.20
N PRO A 72 -3.17 10.72 2.00
CA PRO A 72 -3.73 9.81 1.02
C PRO A 72 -3.23 10.11 -0.40
N LEU A 73 -2.94 9.05 -1.16
CA LEU A 73 -2.52 9.12 -2.56
C LEU A 73 -3.34 8.12 -3.39
N PRO A 74 -3.89 8.53 -4.55
CA PRO A 74 -4.76 7.69 -5.38
C PRO A 74 -3.94 6.72 -6.25
N PHE A 75 -3.53 5.60 -5.68
CA PHE A 75 -2.83 4.56 -6.41
C PHE A 75 -3.07 3.18 -5.78
N CYS A 76 -2.94 2.14 -6.58
CA CYS A 76 -2.92 0.76 -6.13
C CYS A 76 -1.79 -0.01 -6.83
N ILE A 77 -1.42 -1.16 -6.28
CA ILE A 77 -0.42 -2.05 -6.86
C ILE A 77 -1.15 -3.19 -7.55
N MET A 78 -1.15 -3.16 -8.88
CA MET A 78 -1.68 -4.26 -9.68
C MET A 78 -0.93 -5.55 -9.38
N THR A 79 -1.65 -6.66 -9.31
CA THR A 79 -1.07 -7.96 -8.94
C THR A 79 -1.65 -9.10 -9.76
N ASP A 80 -0.78 -9.90 -10.35
CA ASP A 80 -1.06 -11.20 -10.96
C ASP A 80 -1.14 -12.32 -9.91
N ARG A 81 -0.49 -12.16 -8.74
CA ARG A 81 -0.52 -13.13 -7.64
C ARG A 81 -1.91 -13.45 -7.15
N THR A 82 -2.13 -14.72 -6.79
CA THR A 82 -3.35 -15.21 -6.17
C THR A 82 -3.38 -14.94 -4.66
N TYR A 83 -4.58 -14.72 -4.13
CA TYR A 83 -4.84 -14.50 -2.71
C TYR A 83 -6.17 -15.14 -2.32
N ASP A 84 -6.25 -15.68 -1.11
CA ASP A 84 -7.49 -16.24 -0.57
C ASP A 84 -8.59 -15.17 -0.51
N PHE A 85 -9.80 -15.57 -0.90
CA PHE A 85 -11.00 -14.75 -0.79
C PHE A 85 -12.13 -15.56 -0.14
N PRO A 86 -12.71 -15.09 0.98
CA PRO A 86 -12.33 -13.90 1.74
C PRO A 86 -10.96 -14.09 2.45
N PRO A 87 -10.17 -13.02 2.62
CA PRO A 87 -8.88 -13.10 3.29
C PRO A 87 -9.02 -13.46 4.78
N SER A 88 -8.04 -14.19 5.31
CA SER A 88 -7.86 -14.36 6.75
C SER A 88 -7.49 -13.04 7.44
N SER A 89 -7.42 -13.00 8.77
CA SER A 89 -7.10 -11.76 9.52
C SER A 89 -5.72 -11.14 9.19
N TYR A 90 -4.78 -11.95 8.70
CA TYR A 90 -3.48 -11.55 8.16
C TYR A 90 -3.39 -11.76 6.64
N GLY A 91 -4.53 -11.92 5.97
CA GLY A 91 -4.63 -12.02 4.53
C GLY A 91 -4.46 -10.66 3.84
N VAL A 92 -4.39 -10.70 2.52
CA VAL A 92 -4.24 -9.51 1.68
C VAL A 92 -5.54 -9.31 0.91
N PRO A 93 -6.33 -8.27 1.21
CA PRO A 93 -7.48 -7.94 0.39
C PRO A 93 -7.01 -7.42 -0.97
N VAL A 94 -7.65 -7.88 -2.04
CA VAL A 94 -7.43 -7.34 -3.38
C VAL A 94 -8.63 -6.48 -3.75
N THR A 95 -8.38 -5.20 -4.00
CA THR A 95 -9.41 -4.24 -4.38
C THR A 95 -9.69 -4.32 -5.88
N ALA A 96 -10.93 -4.08 -6.29
CA ALA A 96 -11.21 -3.83 -7.69
C ALA A 96 -10.53 -2.55 -8.12
N LEU A 97 -9.91 -2.56 -9.31
CA LEU A 97 -9.31 -1.37 -9.92
C LEU A 97 -10.33 -0.23 -10.04
N SER A 98 -11.61 -0.56 -10.26
CA SER A 98 -12.75 0.35 -10.33
C SER A 98 -13.22 0.91 -8.96
N SER A 99 -12.38 0.83 -7.93
CA SER A 99 -12.63 1.43 -6.62
C SER A 99 -12.26 2.91 -6.64
N HIS A 100 -13.07 3.76 -6.00
CA HIS A 100 -12.87 5.22 -6.00
C HIS A 100 -11.97 5.73 -4.87
N GLY A 101 -11.59 4.87 -3.92
CA GLY A 101 -10.77 5.26 -2.79
C GLY A 101 -9.36 5.68 -3.22
N PRO A 102 -8.58 6.34 -2.35
CA PRO A 102 -7.17 6.58 -2.62
C PRO A 102 -6.41 5.25 -2.79
N LEU A 103 -6.89 4.16 -2.17
CA LEU A 103 -6.30 2.81 -2.15
C LEU A 103 -4.90 2.75 -1.51
N ASN A 104 -4.11 3.83 -1.54
CA ASN A 104 -2.85 4.02 -0.84
C ASN A 104 -1.86 2.86 -1.07
N GLY A 105 -1.85 2.32 -2.28
CA GLY A 105 -1.01 1.19 -2.65
C GLY A 105 -1.56 -0.16 -2.21
N ALA A 106 -2.84 -0.29 -1.89
CA ALA A 106 -3.51 -1.58 -1.75
C ALA A 106 -3.29 -2.46 -2.99
N LYS A 107 -3.36 -3.78 -2.83
CA LYS A 107 -3.33 -4.68 -3.98
C LYS A 107 -4.62 -4.52 -4.77
N CYS A 108 -4.53 -4.48 -6.09
CA CYS A 108 -5.70 -4.34 -6.95
C CYS A 108 -5.63 -5.21 -8.20
N ARG A 109 -6.80 -5.49 -8.80
CA ARG A 109 -6.93 -6.14 -10.10
C ARG A 109 -8.07 -5.50 -10.93
N PRO A 110 -7.93 -5.44 -12.25
CA PRO A 110 -9.07 -5.23 -13.14
C PRO A 110 -9.93 -6.50 -13.13
N CYS A 111 -11.04 -6.46 -12.39
CA CYS A 111 -11.86 -7.65 -12.12
C CYS A 111 -13.35 -7.29 -12.09
N THR A 112 -14.18 -8.31 -12.20
CA THR A 112 -15.59 -8.22 -11.81
C THR A 112 -15.67 -8.10 -10.29
N VAL A 113 -16.42 -7.11 -9.81
CA VAL A 113 -16.53 -6.83 -8.38
C VAL A 113 -17.23 -7.99 -7.66
N ALA A 114 -16.47 -8.74 -6.86
CA ALA A 114 -16.98 -9.85 -6.06
C ALA A 114 -17.68 -9.39 -4.78
N CYS A 115 -17.27 -8.26 -4.22
CA CYS A 115 -17.75 -7.80 -2.92
C CYS A 115 -17.78 -6.28 -2.83
N LYS A 116 -18.94 -5.74 -2.41
CA LYS A 116 -19.26 -4.32 -2.28
C LYS A 116 -20.13 -4.05 -1.05
N GLY A 117 -20.15 -2.81 -0.57
CA GLY A 117 -21.01 -2.39 0.55
C GLY A 117 -20.75 -3.19 1.83
N SER A 118 -21.80 -3.77 2.42
CA SER A 118 -21.73 -4.53 3.68
C SER A 118 -20.73 -5.69 3.65
N CYS A 119 -20.56 -6.37 2.52
CA CYS A 119 -19.57 -7.44 2.36
C CYS A 119 -18.15 -6.92 2.60
N VAL A 120 -17.82 -5.71 2.11
CA VAL A 120 -16.48 -5.11 2.31
C VAL A 120 -16.28 -4.77 3.78
N ALA A 121 -17.33 -4.27 4.45
CA ALA A 121 -17.28 -3.99 5.88
C ALA A 121 -16.99 -5.25 6.71
N GLU A 122 -17.60 -6.38 6.33
CA GLU A 122 -17.36 -7.66 6.99
C GLU A 122 -15.92 -8.16 6.75
N VAL A 123 -15.44 -8.15 5.51
CA VAL A 123 -14.10 -8.60 5.15
C VAL A 123 -13.04 -7.72 5.79
N MET A 124 -13.11 -6.41 5.55
CA MET A 124 -12.11 -5.43 6.01
C MET A 124 -12.15 -5.24 7.53
N GLY A 125 -13.29 -5.50 8.18
CA GLY A 125 -13.43 -5.44 9.64
C GLY A 125 -12.68 -6.55 10.38
N LYS A 126 -12.40 -7.68 9.72
CA LYS A 126 -11.64 -8.81 10.30
C LYS A 126 -10.13 -8.66 10.16
N LEU A 127 -9.66 -7.76 9.29
CA LEU A 127 -8.25 -7.58 8.98
C LEU A 127 -7.51 -6.79 10.04
N LYS A 128 -6.26 -7.18 10.31
CA LYS A 128 -5.34 -6.40 11.14
C LYS A 128 -4.92 -5.13 10.40
N ARG A 129 -5.19 -3.96 11.02
CA ARG A 129 -4.88 -2.64 10.47
C ARG A 129 -3.41 -2.44 10.10
N GLU A 130 -2.49 -3.09 10.81
CA GLU A 130 -1.05 -2.94 10.60
C GLU A 130 -0.49 -3.87 9.51
N TRP A 131 -1.33 -4.71 8.89
CA TRP A 131 -0.89 -5.68 7.89
C TRP A 131 -1.12 -5.17 6.45
N SER A 132 -2.12 -5.70 5.74
CA SER A 132 -2.46 -5.34 4.35
C SER A 132 -3.74 -4.51 4.25
N TRP A 133 -4.08 -3.82 5.34
CA TRP A 133 -5.29 -3.02 5.44
C TRP A 133 -5.14 -1.69 4.67
N THR A 134 -6.23 -1.25 4.03
CA THR A 134 -6.35 0.08 3.42
C THR A 134 -7.63 0.76 3.91
N GLU A 135 -7.67 2.08 3.85
CA GLU A 135 -8.85 2.85 4.24
C GLU A 135 -10.01 2.56 3.28
N TRP A 136 -11.16 2.21 3.85
CA TRP A 136 -12.34 1.73 3.12
C TRP A 136 -13.64 2.43 3.54
N LYS A 137 -13.54 3.48 4.38
CA LYS A 137 -14.69 4.32 4.75
C LYS A 137 -15.42 4.88 3.52
N ASN A 138 -16.71 5.15 3.70
CA ASN A 138 -17.63 5.70 2.71
C ASN A 138 -17.88 4.81 1.49
N GLU A 139 -17.76 3.48 1.65
CA GLU A 139 -18.11 2.48 0.62
C GLU A 139 -17.35 2.63 -0.71
N ALA A 140 -16.25 3.38 -0.72
CA ALA A 140 -15.48 3.67 -1.93
C ALA A 140 -14.68 2.47 -2.44
N VAL A 141 -14.41 1.49 -1.57
CA VAL A 141 -13.62 0.30 -1.87
C VAL A 141 -14.53 -0.87 -2.25
N LYS A 142 -14.18 -1.52 -3.36
CA LYS A 142 -14.76 -2.76 -3.84
C LYS A 142 -13.66 -3.83 -3.84
N LEU A 143 -14.00 -5.09 -3.65
CA LEU A 143 -13.01 -6.19 -3.63
C LEU A 143 -13.17 -7.11 -4.84
N CYS A 144 -12.04 -7.59 -5.32
CA CYS A 144 -11.95 -8.70 -6.27
C CYS A 144 -11.90 -10.02 -5.51
N ASP A 145 -12.40 -11.06 -6.14
CA ASP A 145 -11.94 -12.41 -5.84
C ASP A 145 -10.63 -12.63 -6.59
N ALA A 146 -9.56 -12.93 -5.85
CA ALA A 146 -8.22 -13.10 -6.39
C ALA A 146 -7.68 -14.53 -6.20
N HIS A 147 -8.55 -15.53 -5.95
CA HIS A 147 -8.10 -16.90 -5.74
C HIS A 147 -7.47 -17.53 -7.00
N GLY A 148 -7.87 -17.06 -8.18
CA GLY A 148 -7.44 -17.57 -9.48
C GLY A 148 -6.65 -16.57 -10.33
N GLU A 149 -6.46 -16.95 -11.59
CA GLU A 149 -5.89 -16.10 -12.64
C GLU A 149 -6.76 -14.86 -12.92
N TRP A 150 -6.27 -13.96 -13.76
CA TRP A 150 -7.08 -12.84 -14.23
C TRP A 150 -8.26 -13.33 -15.08
N GLU A 151 -9.40 -12.68 -14.92
CA GLU A 151 -10.63 -13.00 -15.64
C GLU A 151 -10.46 -12.77 -17.14
N GLU A 152 -11.12 -13.58 -17.98
CA GLU A 152 -11.20 -13.28 -19.41
C GLU A 152 -11.86 -11.90 -19.63
N GLY A 153 -11.22 -11.03 -20.41
CA GLY A 153 -11.70 -9.67 -20.67
C GLY A 153 -11.31 -8.64 -19.61
N TRP A 154 -10.39 -8.97 -18.70
CA TRP A 154 -9.81 -8.01 -17.74
C TRP A 154 -9.23 -6.77 -18.43
N GLU A 155 -8.71 -6.91 -19.65
CA GLU A 155 -8.11 -5.83 -20.44
C GLU A 155 -9.11 -4.69 -20.65
N LYS A 156 -10.36 -5.04 -20.94
CA LYS A 156 -11.42 -4.06 -21.14
C LYS A 156 -11.72 -3.30 -19.85
N ILE A 157 -11.74 -3.99 -18.71
CA ILE A 157 -11.96 -3.36 -17.40
C ILE A 157 -10.79 -2.43 -17.07
N PHE A 158 -9.56 -2.85 -17.39
CA PHE A 158 -8.37 -2.02 -17.24
C PHE A 158 -8.46 -0.76 -18.09
N ASP A 159 -8.72 -0.88 -19.39
CA ASP A 159 -8.81 0.24 -20.32
C ASP A 159 -9.95 1.23 -19.97
N GLU A 160 -11.04 0.76 -19.38
CA GLU A 160 -12.15 1.60 -18.93
C GLU A 160 -11.85 2.38 -17.63
N THR A 161 -10.85 1.94 -16.85
CA THR A 161 -10.62 2.43 -15.48
C THR A 161 -9.28 3.13 -15.28
N ALA A 162 -8.24 2.77 -16.03
CA ALA A 162 -6.85 3.17 -15.81
C ALA A 162 -6.45 4.47 -16.54
#